data_AF-A0A956AVR4-F1
#
_entry.id   AF-A0A956AVR4-F1
#
_cell.length_a   1.000
_cell.length_b   1.000
_cell.length_c   1.000
_cell.angle_alpha   90.00
_cell.angle_beta   90.00
_cell.angle_gamma   90.00
#
_symmetry.space_group_name_H-M   'P 1'
#
loop_
_entity.id
_entity.type
_entity.pdbx_description
1 polymer ?
#
loop_
_entity_poly.entity_id
_entity_poly.type
_entity_poly.pdbx_seq_one_letter_code
_entity_poly.pdbx_strand_id
1 'polypeptide(L)'
;HYAYIKHPGGTDFGDSDLDRYDSEIEYTDRAIGDLLGTLERLGLSETTAVVLLSDHGEFFGEHGRTQHGASVYEEVAAIPLLIRVPGLQPQVVPCVTEHIDVAPTVLNLAGLDGGKQGMSAGTLVPDLAGVQCDDQREAVVEMRYERRSRFNQRALIGQRWKLVHDVALGTFRLYDLGVHPTEKRDQRANHRPIYEAMATRLRNWAAFYANRELAEVIKESVRRKLPPKAEPVVARFANGIELAAVDLGRRRFDINRPIFARLFLRRTEAIGKVECMFTYELVDAAGNQLYGEPHPPLKGMLDMRFWPLNRYVTDAFMIQKRRALRQYGEHGLRLRLSCDDRPVPAISGAIDANGRADLGTIVVQKARRKKENGSNGPTPLPPWIKAPPSPQ
;
A
#
# COMPACT_ATOMS: atom_id res chain seq x y z
N HIS A 1 26.10 4.05 15.25
CA HIS A 1 27.25 4.82 14.72
C HIS A 1 28.23 5.10 15.85
N TYR A 2 29.53 5.16 15.54
CA TYR A 2 30.51 5.84 16.40
C TYR A 2 30.08 7.32 16.56
N ALA A 3 30.56 8.02 17.59
CA ALA A 3 30.22 9.44 17.76
C ALA A 3 30.71 10.27 16.56
N TYR A 4 29.92 11.26 16.12
CA TYR A 4 30.35 12.24 15.12
C TYR A 4 31.56 13.01 15.63
N ILE A 5 32.47 13.37 14.73
CA ILE A 5 33.70 14.05 15.10
C ILE A 5 33.86 15.39 14.37
N LYS A 6 34.60 16.30 15.00
CA LYS A 6 35.11 17.49 14.32
C LYS A 6 36.31 17.09 13.47
N HIS A 7 36.29 17.50 12.21
CA HIS A 7 37.41 17.29 11.29
C HIS A 7 38.40 18.45 11.36
N PRO A 8 39.71 18.19 11.54
CA PRO A 8 40.72 19.24 11.56
C PRO A 8 40.72 20.11 10.30
N GLY A 9 40.93 21.42 10.47
CA GLY A 9 41.01 22.36 9.35
C GLY A 9 39.67 22.65 8.66
N GLY A 10 38.56 22.24 9.25
CA GLY A 10 37.20 22.62 8.84
C GLY A 10 36.65 23.84 9.57
N THR A 11 35.42 24.19 9.22
CA THR A 11 34.64 25.21 9.93
C THR A 11 34.29 24.72 11.35
N ASP A 12 34.41 25.59 12.35
CA ASP A 12 33.98 25.27 13.71
C ASP A 12 32.49 25.59 13.87
N PHE A 13 31.65 24.55 13.74
CA PHE A 13 30.20 24.67 13.87
C PHE A 13 29.72 24.70 15.33
N GLY A 14 30.58 24.39 16.31
CA GLY A 14 30.18 24.19 17.72
C GLY A 14 30.33 22.73 18.18
N ASP A 15 29.96 22.42 19.42
CA ASP A 15 30.27 21.13 20.06
C ASP A 15 29.07 20.18 20.24
N SER A 16 27.87 20.57 19.79
CA SER A 16 26.70 19.69 19.82
C SER A 16 26.83 18.54 18.82
N ASP A 17 25.99 17.51 18.95
CA ASP A 17 25.97 16.40 17.99
C ASP A 17 25.57 16.86 16.59
N LEU A 18 24.72 17.88 16.49
CA LEU A 18 24.34 18.50 15.21
C LEU A 18 25.52 19.25 14.59
N ASP A 19 26.26 20.04 15.39
CA ASP A 19 27.44 20.78 14.91
C ASP A 19 28.56 19.83 14.44
N ARG A 20 28.72 18.70 15.13
CA ARG A 20 29.66 17.64 14.71
C ARG A 20 29.18 16.97 13.44
N TYR A 21 27.88 16.77 13.26
CA TYR A 21 27.32 16.26 12.01
C TYR A 21 27.55 17.23 10.84
N ASP A 22 27.39 18.54 11.06
CA ASP A 22 27.74 19.57 10.07
C ASP A 22 29.23 19.53 9.71
N SER A 23 30.10 19.22 10.68
CA SER A 23 31.54 19.01 10.42
C SER A 23 31.79 17.79 9.53
N GLU A 24 31.04 16.70 9.70
CA GLU A 24 31.10 15.51 8.83
C GLU A 24 30.59 15.80 7.42
N ILE A 25 29.52 16.62 7.31
CA ILE A 25 29.00 17.08 6.01
C ILE A 25 30.07 17.89 5.28
N GLU A 26 30.69 18.89 5.92
CA GLU A 26 31.72 19.72 5.29
C GLU A 26 32.94 18.90 4.86
N TYR A 27 33.34 17.92 5.68
CA TYR A 27 34.43 17.01 5.32
C TYR A 27 34.09 16.16 4.09
N THR A 28 32.87 15.62 4.04
CA THR A 28 32.38 14.82 2.92
C THR A 28 32.24 15.66 1.65
N ASP A 29 31.73 16.89 1.76
CA ASP A 29 31.62 17.85 0.64
C ASP A 29 32.98 18.17 0.02
N ARG A 30 34.02 18.40 0.83
CA ARG A 30 35.40 18.58 0.36
C ARG A 30 35.90 17.38 -0.44
N ALA A 31 35.67 16.17 0.05
CA ALA A 31 36.06 14.94 -0.66
C ALA A 31 35.31 14.76 -1.99
N ILE A 32 34.03 15.13 -2.05
CA ILE A 32 33.24 15.16 -3.29
C ILE A 32 33.82 16.21 -4.25
N GLY A 33 34.18 17.39 -3.75
CA GLY A 33 34.85 18.44 -4.53
C GLY A 33 36.15 17.94 -5.19
N ASP A 34 36.97 17.19 -4.46
CA ASP A 34 38.21 16.60 -4.99
C ASP A 34 37.95 15.58 -6.11
N LEU A 35 36.90 14.75 -5.96
CA LEU A 35 36.47 13.81 -6.99
C LEU A 35 36.00 14.54 -8.26
N LEU A 36 35.15 15.55 -8.11
CA LEU A 36 34.63 16.34 -9.23
C LEU A 36 35.75 17.12 -9.92
N GLY A 37 36.65 17.75 -9.16
CA GLY A 37 37.83 18.42 -9.70
C GLY A 37 38.78 17.47 -10.43
N THR A 38 38.82 16.19 -10.04
CA THR A 38 39.57 15.17 -10.78
C THR A 38 38.92 14.86 -12.13
N LEU A 39 37.58 14.74 -12.20
CA LEU A 39 36.87 14.56 -13.48
C LEU A 39 37.11 15.74 -14.43
N GLU A 40 37.17 16.97 -13.91
CA GLU A 40 37.50 18.17 -14.69
C GLU A 40 38.93 18.12 -15.22
N ARG A 41 39.92 17.87 -14.37
CA ARG A 41 41.34 17.78 -14.80
C ARG A 41 41.59 16.69 -15.84
N LEU A 42 40.82 15.60 -15.80
CA LEU A 42 40.91 14.51 -16.78
C LEU A 42 40.11 14.78 -18.07
N GLY A 43 39.39 15.90 -18.17
CA GLY A 43 38.55 16.20 -19.33
C GLY A 43 37.30 15.32 -19.46
N LEU A 44 36.88 14.66 -18.37
CA LEU A 44 35.75 13.72 -18.34
C LEU A 44 34.42 14.37 -17.92
N SER A 45 34.46 15.62 -17.47
CA SER A 45 33.28 16.32 -16.92
C SER A 45 32.13 16.46 -17.92
N GLU A 46 32.41 16.56 -19.22
CA GLU A 46 31.40 16.73 -20.26
C GLU A 46 30.83 15.41 -20.81
N THR A 47 31.37 14.27 -20.37
CA THR A 47 30.92 12.92 -20.80
C THR A 47 30.47 12.04 -19.64
N THR A 48 30.54 12.55 -18.41
CA THR A 48 30.23 11.79 -17.20
C THR A 48 28.99 12.36 -16.51
N ALA A 49 27.96 11.52 -16.36
CA ALA A 49 26.87 11.79 -15.45
C ALA A 49 27.28 11.44 -14.01
N VAL A 50 26.89 12.27 -13.05
CA VAL A 50 27.17 12.07 -11.62
C VAL A 50 25.83 11.98 -10.88
N VAL A 51 25.66 10.92 -10.09
CA VAL A 51 24.52 10.74 -9.19
C VAL A 51 25.05 10.73 -7.76
N LEU A 52 24.63 11.69 -6.95
CA LEU A 52 24.93 11.78 -5.52
C LEU A 52 23.65 11.58 -4.72
N LEU A 53 23.69 10.70 -3.73
CA LEU A 53 22.57 10.42 -2.84
C LEU A 53 23.05 9.91 -1.48
N SER A 54 22.16 9.93 -0.49
CA SER A 54 22.36 9.21 0.78
C SER A 54 21.66 7.85 0.75
N ASP A 55 22.04 6.92 1.62
CA ASP A 55 21.29 5.68 1.85
C ASP A 55 20.12 5.90 2.83
N HIS A 56 20.27 6.81 3.77
CA HIS A 56 19.22 7.34 4.64
C HIS A 56 19.61 8.71 5.22
N GLY A 57 18.67 9.35 5.91
CA GLY A 57 18.92 10.56 6.71
C GLY A 57 19.24 10.26 8.17
N GLU A 58 19.04 11.25 9.05
CA GLU A 58 19.46 11.18 10.45
C GLU A 58 18.54 11.95 11.41
N PHE A 59 18.33 11.44 12.63
CA PHE A 59 17.59 12.15 13.69
C PHE A 59 18.53 12.84 14.70
N PHE A 60 18.14 14.04 15.14
CA PHE A 60 18.84 14.85 16.16
C PHE A 60 17.95 15.22 17.37
N GLY A 61 16.82 14.52 17.54
CA GLY A 61 15.89 14.72 18.65
C GLY A 61 14.42 14.77 18.21
N GLU A 62 14.18 14.89 16.90
CA GLU A 62 12.85 14.86 16.31
C GLU A 62 12.16 13.53 16.65
N HIS A 63 10.85 13.60 16.92
CA HIS A 63 10.06 12.46 17.37
C HIS A 63 10.60 11.76 18.64
N GLY A 64 11.46 12.44 19.42
CA GLY A 64 12.14 11.85 20.58
C GLY A 64 13.12 10.74 20.18
N ARG A 65 13.66 10.82 18.95
CA ARG A 65 14.60 9.86 18.37
C ARG A 65 15.92 10.57 18.07
N THR A 66 16.98 9.79 18.12
CA THR A 66 18.34 10.15 17.71
C THR A 66 18.88 8.97 16.95
N GLN A 67 19.77 9.20 15.98
CA GLN A 67 20.25 8.13 15.10
C GLN A 67 19.15 7.55 14.19
N HIS A 68 19.54 6.81 13.16
CA HIS A 68 18.66 6.19 12.17
C HIS A 68 18.41 4.69 12.46
N GLY A 69 17.79 3.99 11.51
CA GLY A 69 17.62 2.53 11.58
C GLY A 69 16.44 2.05 12.43
N ALA A 70 15.46 2.92 12.72
CA ALA A 70 14.28 2.56 13.50
C ALA A 70 13.00 3.33 13.09
N SER A 71 12.99 3.97 11.92
CA SER A 71 11.94 4.91 11.53
C SER A 71 11.75 5.02 10.02
N VAL A 72 10.65 5.65 9.62
CA VAL A 72 10.31 6.01 8.22
C VAL A 72 9.89 7.49 8.09
N TYR A 73 10.15 8.32 9.11
CA TYR A 73 9.87 9.77 9.08
C TYR A 73 10.84 10.51 8.14
N GLU A 74 10.48 11.74 7.75
CA GLU A 74 11.17 12.55 6.75
C GLU A 74 12.64 12.74 7.11
N GLU A 75 12.99 12.89 8.39
CA GLU A 75 14.38 13.07 8.82
C GLU A 75 15.29 11.91 8.38
N VAL A 76 14.76 10.69 8.20
CA VAL A 76 15.52 9.53 7.72
C VAL A 76 15.16 9.07 6.31
N ALA A 77 13.96 9.41 5.82
CA ALA A 77 13.47 8.96 4.53
C ALA A 77 13.70 9.98 3.40
N ALA A 78 13.63 11.27 3.70
CA ALA A 78 13.86 12.35 2.74
C ALA A 78 15.36 12.66 2.69
N ILE A 79 16.01 12.12 1.67
CA ILE A 79 17.47 12.20 1.49
C ILE A 79 17.84 13.15 0.34
N PRO A 80 19.10 13.61 0.29
CA PRO A 80 19.60 14.25 -0.93
C PRO A 80 19.59 13.26 -2.11
N LEU A 81 19.17 13.75 -3.27
CA LEU A 81 19.37 13.12 -4.58
C LEU A 81 19.71 14.21 -5.60
N LEU A 82 20.98 14.27 -6.00
CA LEU A 82 21.49 15.21 -6.99
C LEU A 82 21.97 14.43 -8.21
N ILE A 83 21.53 14.84 -9.40
CA ILE A 83 21.91 14.21 -10.66
C ILE A 83 22.44 15.29 -11.60
N ARG A 84 23.75 15.25 -11.88
CA ARG A 84 24.39 16.07 -12.91
C ARG A 84 24.51 15.26 -14.18
N VAL A 85 23.89 15.72 -15.27
CA VAL A 85 24.06 15.15 -16.61
C VAL A 85 24.61 16.26 -17.53
N PRO A 86 25.74 16.04 -18.22
CA PRO A 86 26.27 17.01 -19.17
C PRO A 86 25.22 17.44 -20.20
N GLY A 87 25.12 18.75 -20.46
CA GLY A 87 24.17 19.34 -21.40
C GLY A 87 22.76 19.60 -20.85
N LEU A 88 22.41 19.12 -19.65
CA LEU A 88 21.14 19.47 -19.00
C LEU A 88 21.28 20.74 -18.16
N GLN A 89 20.21 21.54 -18.12
CA GLN A 89 20.15 22.74 -17.30
C GLN A 89 19.86 22.40 -15.82
N PRO A 90 20.41 23.17 -14.86
CA PRO A 90 20.07 23.02 -13.46
C PRO A 90 18.58 23.25 -13.21
N GLN A 91 17.97 22.40 -12.38
CA GLN A 91 16.57 22.53 -11.99
C GLN A 91 16.32 21.84 -10.63
N VAL A 92 15.26 22.27 -9.96
CA VAL A 92 14.71 21.58 -8.78
C VAL A 92 13.46 20.84 -9.21
N VAL A 93 13.47 19.52 -8.99
CA VAL A 93 12.37 18.64 -9.36
C VAL A 93 11.60 18.25 -8.10
N PRO A 94 10.34 18.70 -7.92
CA PRO A 94 9.56 18.42 -6.72
C PRO A 94 8.83 17.06 -6.77
N CYS A 95 9.16 16.21 -7.75
CA CYS A 95 8.50 14.91 -7.91
C CYS A 95 8.90 13.95 -6.78
N VAL A 96 7.97 13.10 -6.36
CA VAL A 96 8.27 11.97 -5.46
C VAL A 96 9.16 10.98 -6.21
N THR A 97 10.25 10.54 -5.58
CA THR A 97 11.19 9.55 -6.13
C THR A 97 11.60 8.54 -5.06
N GLU A 98 12.14 7.40 -5.49
CA GLU A 98 12.62 6.32 -4.63
C GLU A 98 14.06 5.94 -5.00
N HIS A 99 14.80 5.35 -4.05
CA HIS A 99 16.12 4.76 -4.32
C HIS A 99 16.12 3.79 -5.49
N ILE A 100 15.04 3.03 -5.64
CA ILE A 100 14.92 2.00 -6.67
C ILE A 100 14.88 2.59 -8.09
N ASP A 101 14.59 3.88 -8.24
CA ASP A 101 14.56 4.59 -9.52
C ASP A 101 15.96 4.94 -10.05
N VAL A 102 16.97 4.93 -9.18
CA VAL A 102 18.35 5.29 -9.54
C VAL A 102 18.94 4.29 -10.53
N ALA A 103 18.74 2.99 -10.29
CA ALA A 103 19.26 1.94 -11.16
C ALA A 103 18.74 2.02 -12.61
N PRO A 104 17.42 2.07 -12.89
CA PRO A 104 16.94 2.24 -14.25
C PRO A 104 17.34 3.58 -14.87
N THR A 105 17.47 4.65 -14.07
CA THR A 105 17.96 5.96 -14.54
C THR A 105 19.40 5.87 -15.04
N VAL A 106 20.31 5.28 -14.24
CA VAL A 106 21.72 5.08 -14.64
C VAL A 106 21.82 4.24 -15.91
N LEU A 107 21.03 3.16 -16.01
CA LEU A 107 20.98 2.34 -17.22
C LEU A 107 20.55 3.16 -18.45
N ASN A 108 19.51 3.99 -18.33
CA ASN A 108 19.07 4.83 -19.44
C ASN A 108 20.09 5.91 -19.81
N LEU A 109 20.75 6.54 -18.83
CA LEU A 109 21.82 7.50 -19.10
C LEU A 109 23.03 6.84 -19.80
N ALA A 110 23.26 5.55 -19.56
CA ALA A 110 24.26 4.75 -20.27
C ALA A 110 23.80 4.24 -21.66
N GLY A 111 22.61 4.64 -22.13
CA GLY A 111 22.04 4.20 -23.42
C GLY A 111 21.46 2.78 -23.41
N LEU A 112 21.26 2.19 -22.23
CA LEU A 112 20.67 0.87 -22.05
C LEU A 112 19.17 0.95 -21.75
N ASP A 113 18.45 -0.12 -22.09
CA ASP A 113 17.02 -0.23 -21.80
C ASP A 113 16.79 -0.62 -20.32
N GLY A 114 16.69 0.41 -19.47
CA GLY A 114 16.37 0.27 -18.04
C GLY A 114 14.97 -0.31 -17.75
N GLY A 115 14.05 -0.29 -18.72
CA GLY A 115 12.67 -0.77 -18.54
C GLY A 115 12.50 -2.28 -18.71
N LYS A 116 13.44 -2.97 -19.38
CA LYS A 116 13.33 -4.41 -19.70
C LYS A 116 13.84 -5.38 -18.63
N GLN A 117 14.42 -4.89 -17.53
CA GLN A 117 15.13 -5.76 -16.57
C GLN A 117 14.27 -6.28 -15.40
N GLY A 118 12.93 -6.19 -15.50
CA GLY A 118 12.04 -6.65 -14.43
C GLY A 118 12.15 -5.83 -13.14
N MET A 119 12.65 -4.60 -13.25
CA MET A 119 12.72 -3.65 -12.13
C MET A 119 11.30 -3.15 -11.81
N SER A 120 10.98 -3.05 -10.51
CA SER A 120 9.68 -2.51 -10.06
C SER A 120 9.60 -0.98 -10.19
N ALA A 121 10.71 -0.32 -10.53
CA ALA A 121 10.92 1.12 -10.48
C ALA A 121 10.85 1.80 -11.85
N GLY A 122 10.64 3.12 -11.86
CA GLY A 122 10.62 3.96 -13.06
C GLY A 122 11.94 4.71 -13.26
N THR A 123 12.27 5.04 -14.51
CA THR A 123 13.41 5.92 -14.81
C THR A 123 13.07 7.38 -14.50
N LEU A 124 14.05 8.15 -13.99
CA LEU A 124 13.94 9.58 -13.73
C LEU A 124 14.33 10.43 -14.95
N VAL A 125 14.71 9.83 -16.08
CA VAL A 125 15.08 10.59 -17.30
C VAL A 125 13.99 11.58 -17.74
N PRO A 126 12.68 11.25 -17.72
CA PRO A 126 11.63 12.24 -18.00
C PRO A 126 11.67 13.44 -17.05
N ASP A 127 11.88 13.19 -15.76
CA ASP A 127 11.97 14.24 -14.74
C ASP A 127 13.20 15.14 -15.02
N LEU A 128 14.35 14.55 -15.38
CA LEU A 128 15.55 15.28 -15.79
C LEU A 128 15.37 16.11 -17.07
N ALA A 129 14.46 15.69 -17.97
CA ALA A 129 14.14 16.39 -19.20
C ALA A 129 13.10 17.52 -19.01
N GLY A 130 12.65 17.78 -17.78
CA GLY A 130 11.63 18.79 -17.49
C GLY A 130 10.22 18.37 -17.88
N VAL A 131 9.97 17.06 -18.02
CA VAL A 131 8.60 16.55 -18.16
C VAL A 131 7.89 16.73 -16.81
N GLN A 132 6.64 17.20 -16.85
CA GLN A 132 5.87 17.47 -15.64
C GLN A 132 5.70 16.19 -14.78
N CYS A 133 5.91 16.35 -13.46
CA CYS A 133 5.72 15.28 -12.49
C CYS A 133 4.35 14.61 -12.61
N ASP A 134 4.33 13.29 -12.45
CA ASP A 134 3.10 12.57 -12.09
C ASP A 134 2.75 12.90 -10.63
N ASP A 135 1.69 13.69 -10.43
CA ASP A 135 1.21 14.10 -9.10
C ASP A 135 0.56 12.95 -8.31
N GLN A 136 0.28 11.83 -8.99
CA GLN A 136 -0.22 10.60 -8.40
C GLN A 136 0.89 9.61 -8.06
N ARG A 137 2.16 9.93 -8.35
CA ARG A 137 3.29 9.05 -8.00
C ARG A 137 3.42 8.97 -6.48
N GLU A 138 3.58 7.74 -6.01
CA GLU A 138 3.81 7.43 -4.61
C GLU A 138 5.07 6.58 -4.46
N ALA A 139 5.74 6.77 -3.33
CA ALA A 139 6.89 6.02 -2.87
C ALA A 139 6.53 5.17 -1.65
N VAL A 140 7.22 4.05 -1.47
CA VAL A 140 7.11 3.24 -0.26
C VAL A 140 8.46 3.07 0.41
N VAL A 141 8.51 3.46 1.69
CA VAL A 141 9.67 3.21 2.56
C VAL A 141 9.28 2.20 3.62
N GLU A 142 10.11 1.18 3.82
CA GLU A 142 9.93 0.17 4.86
C GLU A 142 11.17 0.09 5.74
N MET A 143 10.96 0.21 7.05
CA MET A 143 11.95 -0.14 8.07
C MET A 143 11.56 -1.48 8.67
N ARG A 144 12.45 -2.48 8.53
CA ARG A 144 12.22 -3.82 9.06
C ARG A 144 13.46 -4.35 9.77
N TYR A 145 13.34 -4.61 11.06
CA TYR A 145 14.45 -5.14 11.87
C TYR A 145 14.34 -6.67 11.98
N GLU A 146 13.36 -7.13 12.77
CA GLU A 146 13.02 -8.54 12.96
C GLU A 146 11.50 -8.69 12.93
N ARG A 147 11.00 -9.91 12.69
CA ARG A 147 9.58 -10.18 12.44
C ARG A 147 8.60 -9.63 13.50
N ARG A 148 9.05 -9.44 14.75
CA ARG A 148 8.25 -8.90 15.87
C ARG A 148 8.82 -7.60 16.47
N SER A 149 9.73 -6.92 15.76
CA SER A 149 10.32 -5.68 16.28
C SER A 149 9.28 -4.56 16.35
N ARG A 150 9.30 -3.82 17.47
CA ARG A 150 8.52 -2.59 17.68
C ARG A 150 8.92 -1.45 16.75
N PHE A 151 10.04 -1.59 16.04
CA PHE A 151 10.55 -0.61 15.10
C PHE A 151 10.10 -0.88 13.66
N ASN A 152 9.33 -1.95 13.42
CA ASN A 152 8.82 -2.24 12.09
C ASN A 152 7.77 -1.20 11.68
N GLN A 153 8.12 -0.40 10.68
CA GLN A 153 7.28 0.68 10.18
C GLN A 153 7.29 0.68 8.65
N ARG A 154 6.20 1.16 8.07
CA ARG A 154 6.06 1.37 6.62
C ARG A 154 5.44 2.71 6.38
N ALA A 155 5.86 3.40 5.33
CA ALA A 155 5.24 4.64 4.88
C ALA A 155 4.83 4.55 3.42
N LEU A 156 3.66 5.07 3.08
CA LEU A 156 3.29 5.44 1.72
C LEU A 156 3.38 6.96 1.61
N ILE A 157 4.18 7.45 0.66
CA ILE A 157 4.56 8.85 0.54
C ILE A 157 4.10 9.35 -0.83
N GLY A 158 3.19 10.31 -0.86
CA GLY A 158 2.83 11.07 -2.06
C GLY A 158 3.32 12.51 -1.99
N GLN A 159 2.99 13.34 -2.98
CA GLN A 159 3.45 14.75 -3.04
C GLN A 159 3.10 15.57 -1.79
N ARG A 160 1.91 15.36 -1.23
CA ARG A 160 1.42 16.12 -0.07
C ARG A 160 1.17 15.25 1.15
N TRP A 161 0.73 14.01 0.94
CA TRP A 161 0.27 13.16 2.02
C TRP A 161 1.26 12.04 2.27
N LYS A 162 1.51 11.77 3.55
CA LYS A 162 2.31 10.63 4.00
C LYS A 162 1.54 9.82 5.02
N LEU A 163 1.41 8.53 4.79
CA LEU A 163 0.76 7.61 5.70
C LEU A 163 1.78 6.66 6.30
N VAL A 164 1.99 6.76 7.61
CA VAL A 164 2.85 5.85 8.37
C VAL A 164 2.01 4.75 9.03
N HIS A 165 2.36 3.50 8.78
CA HIS A 165 1.84 2.32 9.44
C HIS A 165 2.88 1.76 10.40
N ASP A 166 2.56 1.81 11.69
CA ASP A 166 3.30 1.10 12.73
C ASP A 166 2.83 -0.36 12.73
N VAL A 167 3.68 -1.26 12.21
CA VAL A 167 3.31 -2.66 11.99
C VAL A 167 3.16 -3.41 13.31
N ALA A 168 3.96 -3.06 14.31
CA ALA A 168 3.92 -3.71 15.61
C ALA A 168 2.67 -3.33 16.40
N LEU A 169 2.25 -2.07 16.34
CA LEU A 169 1.07 -1.56 17.02
C LEU A 169 -0.21 -1.72 16.18
N GLY A 170 -0.11 -1.97 14.88
CA GLY A 170 -1.24 -2.01 13.95
C GLY A 170 -1.93 -0.66 13.79
N THR A 171 -1.20 0.44 14.04
CA THR A 171 -1.74 1.81 14.04
C THR A 171 -1.27 2.58 12.82
N PHE A 172 -2.11 3.49 12.35
CA PHE A 172 -1.80 4.39 11.24
C PHE A 172 -1.79 5.84 11.71
N ARG A 173 -0.90 6.64 11.15
CA ARG A 173 -0.84 8.10 11.28
C ARG A 173 -0.75 8.73 9.90
N LEU A 174 -1.54 9.76 9.64
CA LEU A 174 -1.56 10.49 8.38
C LEU A 174 -0.97 11.88 8.59
N TYR A 175 -0.04 12.29 7.73
CA TYR A 175 0.63 13.58 7.79
C TYR A 175 0.40 14.36 6.49
N ASP A 176 0.20 15.67 6.64
CA ASP A 176 0.13 16.63 5.53
C ASP A 176 1.50 17.32 5.44
N LEU A 177 2.37 16.85 4.55
CA LEU A 177 3.72 17.37 4.37
C LEU A 177 3.73 18.80 3.82
N GLY A 178 2.68 19.20 3.09
CA GLY A 178 2.57 20.57 2.55
C GLY A 178 2.28 21.63 3.61
N VAL A 179 1.75 21.25 4.77
CA VAL A 179 1.41 22.17 5.88
C VAL A 179 2.29 21.92 7.11
N HIS A 180 2.63 20.66 7.36
CA HIS A 180 3.38 20.21 8.53
C HIS A 180 4.46 19.20 8.12
N PRO A 181 5.56 19.67 7.49
CA PRO A 181 6.64 18.79 6.99
C PRO A 181 7.34 18.00 8.10
N THR A 182 7.26 18.46 9.35
CA THR A 182 7.87 17.80 10.53
C THR A 182 7.08 16.62 11.09
N GLU A 183 5.96 16.22 10.47
CA GLU A 183 5.20 15.02 10.85
C GLU A 183 4.75 14.94 12.35
N LYS A 184 4.58 16.09 13.01
CA LYS A 184 4.21 16.14 14.44
C LYS A 184 2.70 16.00 14.71
N ARG A 185 1.86 16.15 13.68
CA ARG A 185 0.39 16.22 13.84
C ARG A 185 -0.32 15.18 12.98
N ASP A 186 -0.93 14.19 13.63
CA ASP A 186 -1.78 13.20 12.95
C ASP A 186 -3.07 13.88 12.44
N GLN A 187 -3.29 13.81 11.13
CA GLN A 187 -4.42 14.37 10.40
C GLN A 187 -5.50 13.35 10.08
N ARG A 188 -5.32 12.08 10.46
CA ARG A 188 -6.22 10.98 10.12
C ARG A 188 -7.68 11.25 10.48
N ALA A 189 -7.94 11.87 11.63
CA ALA A 189 -9.31 12.18 12.08
C ALA A 189 -10.00 13.23 11.20
N ASN A 190 -9.23 14.19 10.68
CA ASN A 190 -9.74 15.29 9.87
C ASN A 190 -9.84 14.94 8.37
N HIS A 191 -9.06 13.95 7.92
CA HIS A 191 -8.90 13.58 6.50
C HIS A 191 -9.15 12.09 6.29
N ARG A 192 -10.26 11.60 6.84
CA ARG A 192 -10.58 10.16 6.85
C ARG A 192 -10.63 9.50 5.46
N PRO A 193 -11.22 10.12 4.41
CA PRO A 193 -11.21 9.51 3.07
C PRO A 193 -9.80 9.30 2.51
N ILE A 194 -8.91 10.30 2.67
CA ILE A 194 -7.51 10.23 2.21
C ILE A 194 -6.77 9.11 2.96
N TYR A 195 -6.93 9.07 4.29
CA TYR A 195 -6.40 7.99 5.11
C TYR A 195 -6.86 6.60 4.61
N GLU A 196 -8.16 6.41 4.40
CA GLU A 196 -8.72 5.11 4.00
C GLU A 196 -8.20 4.66 2.63
N ALA A 197 -8.07 5.59 1.68
CA ALA A 197 -7.49 5.34 0.36
C ALA A 197 -6.00 4.95 0.45
N MET A 198 -5.18 5.77 1.11
CA MET A 198 -3.74 5.48 1.29
C MET A 198 -3.50 4.20 2.10
N ALA A 199 -4.27 3.95 3.15
CA ALA A 199 -4.12 2.76 3.98
C ALA A 199 -4.49 1.50 3.23
N THR A 200 -5.37 1.61 2.25
CA THR A 200 -5.67 0.51 1.35
C THR A 200 -4.51 0.27 0.40
N ARG A 201 -4.02 1.29 -0.31
CA ARG A 201 -2.85 1.16 -1.20
C ARG A 201 -1.63 0.58 -0.50
N LEU A 202 -1.28 1.08 0.69
CA LEU A 202 -0.16 0.57 1.47
C LEU A 202 -0.37 -0.89 1.90
N ARG A 203 -1.60 -1.30 2.24
CA ARG A 203 -1.93 -2.70 2.52
C ARG A 203 -1.79 -3.57 1.27
N ASN A 204 -2.18 -3.06 0.10
CA ASN A 204 -2.08 -3.77 -1.16
C ASN A 204 -0.61 -3.99 -1.54
N TRP A 205 0.19 -2.92 -1.52
CA TRP A 205 1.64 -2.99 -1.70
C TRP A 205 2.27 -4.00 -0.73
N ALA A 206 1.94 -3.90 0.56
CA ALA A 206 2.44 -4.80 1.58
C ALA A 206 2.07 -6.26 1.30
N ALA A 207 0.85 -6.51 0.83
CA ALA A 207 0.38 -7.85 0.50
C ALA A 207 1.06 -8.39 -0.76
N PHE A 208 1.35 -7.56 -1.75
CA PHE A 208 2.12 -7.93 -2.93
C PHE A 208 3.56 -8.32 -2.56
N TYR A 209 4.28 -7.48 -1.81
CA TYR A 209 5.70 -7.69 -1.49
C TYR A 209 5.98 -8.64 -0.31
N ALA A 210 5.03 -8.82 0.62
CA ALA A 210 5.19 -9.79 1.72
C ALA A 210 5.10 -11.25 1.25
N ASN A 211 4.62 -11.49 0.03
CA ASN A 211 4.38 -12.83 -0.47
C ASN A 211 5.50 -13.32 -1.39
N ARG A 212 6.48 -14.02 -0.80
CA ARG A 212 7.21 -15.08 -1.53
C ARG A 212 6.25 -16.18 -2.06
N GLU A 213 5.03 -16.23 -1.53
CA GLU A 213 3.93 -17.12 -1.93
C GLU A 213 2.98 -16.53 -2.98
N LEU A 214 3.25 -15.37 -3.60
CA LEU A 214 2.28 -14.76 -4.53
C LEU A 214 1.90 -15.74 -5.66
N ALA A 215 2.87 -16.52 -6.13
CA ALA A 215 2.63 -17.62 -7.07
C ALA A 215 1.65 -18.67 -6.51
N GLU A 216 1.79 -19.08 -5.25
CA GLU A 216 0.88 -20.03 -4.60
C GLU A 216 -0.49 -19.41 -4.31
N VAL A 217 -0.56 -18.14 -3.91
CA VAL A 217 -1.82 -17.39 -3.73
C VAL A 217 -2.55 -17.27 -5.05
N ILE A 218 -1.85 -16.91 -6.13
CA ILE A 218 -2.40 -16.88 -7.49
C ILE A 218 -2.89 -18.28 -7.86
N LYS A 219 -2.10 -19.31 -7.63
CA LYS A 219 -2.46 -20.71 -7.93
C LYS A 219 -3.67 -21.20 -7.12
N GLU A 220 -3.83 -20.77 -5.88
CA GLU A 220 -4.97 -21.11 -5.02
C GLU A 220 -6.24 -20.30 -5.34
N SER A 221 -6.06 -19.04 -5.77
CA SER A 221 -7.13 -18.08 -6.02
C SER A 221 -7.63 -18.13 -7.47
N VAL A 222 -6.75 -18.43 -8.43
CA VAL A 222 -7.08 -18.53 -9.86
C VAL A 222 -7.57 -19.93 -10.19
N ARG A 223 -8.77 -20.03 -10.77
CA ARG A 223 -9.45 -21.29 -11.08
C ARG A 223 -9.97 -21.29 -12.51
N ARG A 224 -10.01 -22.48 -13.11
CA ARG A 224 -10.62 -22.70 -14.43
C ARG A 224 -12.14 -22.89 -14.38
N LYS A 225 -12.66 -23.40 -13.27
CA LYS A 225 -14.09 -23.72 -13.09
C LYS A 225 -14.58 -23.21 -11.74
N LEU A 226 -15.85 -22.82 -11.69
CA LEU A 226 -16.53 -22.50 -10.45
C LEU A 226 -16.73 -23.77 -9.59
N PRO A 227 -16.62 -23.67 -8.25
CA PRO A 227 -16.97 -24.77 -7.38
C PRO A 227 -18.47 -25.11 -7.45
N PRO A 228 -18.89 -26.38 -7.32
CA PRO A 228 -20.30 -26.76 -7.38
C PRO A 228 -21.21 -26.11 -6.31
N LYS A 229 -20.63 -25.69 -5.19
CA LYS A 229 -21.35 -25.04 -4.07
C LYS A 229 -21.50 -23.53 -4.24
N ALA A 230 -20.84 -22.94 -5.24
CA ALA A 230 -20.95 -21.51 -5.48
C ALA A 230 -22.29 -21.22 -6.15
N GLU A 231 -23.07 -20.33 -5.55
CA GLU A 231 -24.33 -19.88 -6.09
C GLU A 231 -24.05 -18.85 -7.20
N PRO A 232 -24.60 -19.04 -8.42
CA PRO A 232 -24.34 -18.12 -9.51
C PRO A 232 -24.92 -16.74 -9.19
N VAL A 233 -24.06 -15.74 -9.26
CA VAL A 233 -24.38 -14.33 -9.15
C VAL A 233 -23.65 -13.70 -10.30
N VAL A 234 -24.30 -13.67 -11.46
CA VAL A 234 -23.72 -13.04 -12.65
C VAL A 234 -24.04 -11.56 -12.53
N ALA A 235 -23.04 -10.74 -12.24
CA ALA A 235 -23.14 -9.28 -12.28
C ALA A 235 -21.90 -8.73 -12.99
N ARG A 236 -22.09 -7.94 -14.05
CA ARG A 236 -20.98 -7.31 -14.79
C ARG A 236 -20.89 -5.84 -14.46
N PHE A 237 -19.71 -5.41 -14.05
CA PHE A 237 -19.36 -4.02 -13.82
C PHE A 237 -18.86 -3.36 -15.10
N ALA A 238 -19.15 -2.06 -15.25
CA ALA A 238 -18.78 -1.28 -16.44
C ALA A 238 -17.27 -1.23 -16.73
N ASN A 239 -16.42 -1.61 -15.77
CA ASN A 239 -14.97 -1.66 -15.94
C ASN A 239 -14.44 -3.04 -16.40
N GLY A 240 -15.30 -3.96 -16.82
CA GLY A 240 -14.87 -5.27 -17.34
C GLY A 240 -14.64 -6.36 -16.30
N ILE A 241 -15.23 -6.18 -15.12
CA ILE A 241 -15.20 -7.17 -14.04
C ILE A 241 -16.54 -7.84 -13.94
N GLU A 242 -16.52 -9.16 -13.91
CA GLU A 242 -17.69 -9.98 -13.71
C GLU A 242 -17.59 -10.67 -12.35
N LEU A 243 -18.56 -10.40 -11.48
CA LEU A 243 -18.88 -11.33 -10.41
C LEU A 243 -19.66 -12.48 -11.07
N ALA A 244 -19.18 -13.71 -10.93
CA ALA A 244 -19.79 -14.88 -11.55
C ALA A 244 -20.55 -15.75 -10.54
N ALA A 245 -20.05 -15.81 -9.31
CA ALA A 245 -20.68 -16.56 -8.23
C ALA A 245 -20.26 -16.07 -6.85
N VAL A 246 -21.03 -16.46 -5.85
CA VAL A 246 -20.76 -16.26 -4.42
C VAL A 246 -20.90 -17.58 -3.67
N ASP A 247 -20.07 -17.79 -2.66
CA ASP A 247 -20.23 -18.83 -1.65
C ASP A 247 -20.25 -18.17 -0.27
N LEU A 248 -21.45 -18.08 0.32
CA LEU A 248 -21.65 -17.56 1.67
C LEU A 248 -21.33 -18.60 2.76
N GLY A 249 -21.11 -19.86 2.38
CA GLY A 249 -20.95 -21.02 3.26
C GLY A 249 -22.22 -21.41 4.03
N ARG A 250 -22.97 -20.43 4.53
CA ARG A 250 -24.28 -20.55 5.20
C ARG A 250 -25.06 -19.25 5.02
N ARG A 251 -26.38 -19.32 5.16
CA ARG A 251 -27.26 -18.15 5.08
C ARG A 251 -27.79 -17.68 6.44
N ARG A 252 -27.61 -18.46 7.51
CA ARG A 252 -28.05 -18.13 8.86
C ARG A 252 -26.85 -17.93 9.78
N PHE A 253 -26.79 -16.77 10.42
CA PHE A 253 -25.68 -16.36 11.28
C PHE A 253 -26.20 -15.97 12.66
N ASP A 254 -25.55 -16.51 13.69
CA ASP A 254 -25.67 -15.96 15.04
C ASP A 254 -25.02 -14.57 15.03
N ILE A 255 -25.68 -13.58 15.61
CA ILE A 255 -25.19 -12.21 15.72
C ILE A 255 -23.71 -12.21 16.14
N ASN A 256 -23.30 -13.01 17.13
CA ASN A 256 -21.95 -13.14 17.70
C ASN A 256 -20.89 -13.77 16.77
N ARG A 257 -21.26 -14.21 15.57
CA ARG A 257 -20.36 -14.91 14.67
C ARG A 257 -20.06 -14.07 13.43
N PRO A 258 -18.83 -14.14 12.91
CA PRO A 258 -18.50 -13.50 11.64
C PRO A 258 -19.33 -14.09 10.50
N ILE A 259 -19.68 -13.21 9.56
CA ILE A 259 -20.21 -13.58 8.25
C ILE A 259 -19.00 -13.74 7.34
N PHE A 260 -18.91 -14.89 6.68
CA PHE A 260 -17.89 -15.17 5.69
C PHE A 260 -18.56 -15.23 4.34
N ALA A 261 -17.87 -14.68 3.34
CA ALA A 261 -18.30 -14.80 1.97
C ALA A 261 -17.07 -14.93 1.08
N ARG A 262 -17.27 -15.65 -0.01
CA ARG A 262 -16.28 -15.86 -1.04
C ARG A 262 -16.88 -15.47 -2.37
N LEU A 263 -16.19 -14.62 -3.08
CA LEU A 263 -16.53 -14.16 -4.41
C LEU A 263 -15.71 -14.92 -5.44
N PHE A 264 -16.35 -15.23 -6.56
CA PHE A 264 -15.69 -15.75 -7.75
C PHE A 264 -15.85 -14.71 -8.85
N LEU A 265 -14.77 -13.98 -9.08
CA LEU A 265 -14.71 -12.85 -9.98
C LEU A 265 -13.96 -13.24 -11.25
N ARG A 266 -14.14 -12.50 -12.33
CA ARG A 266 -13.44 -12.74 -13.59
C ARG A 266 -13.20 -11.42 -14.30
N ARG A 267 -12.00 -11.26 -14.84
CA ARG A 267 -11.67 -10.16 -15.74
C ARG A 267 -12.08 -10.56 -17.16
N THR A 268 -13.01 -9.84 -17.77
CA THR A 268 -13.55 -10.16 -19.10
C THR A 268 -12.86 -9.39 -20.22
N GLU A 269 -12.19 -8.27 -19.91
CA GLU A 269 -11.48 -7.42 -20.87
C GLU A 269 -10.25 -6.76 -20.25
N ALA A 270 -9.52 -5.94 -21.01
CA ALA A 270 -8.42 -5.17 -20.45
C ALA A 270 -8.97 -4.01 -19.60
N ILE A 271 -8.32 -3.76 -18.46
CA ILE A 271 -8.69 -2.68 -17.54
C ILE A 271 -7.52 -1.70 -17.50
N GLY A 272 -7.80 -0.40 -17.58
CA GLY A 272 -6.79 0.66 -17.48
C GLY A 272 -6.12 0.72 -16.10
N LYS A 273 -5.11 1.59 -15.92
CA LYS A 273 -4.52 1.88 -14.60
C LYS A 273 -5.55 2.63 -13.75
N VAL A 274 -6.31 1.88 -12.96
CA VAL A 274 -7.35 2.40 -12.05
C VAL A 274 -7.29 1.65 -10.72
N GLU A 275 -7.37 2.37 -9.61
CA GLU A 275 -7.33 1.77 -8.28
C GLU A 275 -8.72 1.36 -7.84
N CYS A 276 -9.00 0.07 -7.89
CA CYS A 276 -10.33 -0.45 -7.62
C CYS A 276 -10.47 -1.02 -6.20
N MET A 277 -11.63 -0.76 -5.62
CA MET A 277 -12.04 -1.16 -4.28
C MET A 277 -13.42 -1.78 -4.29
N PHE A 278 -13.55 -2.92 -3.59
CA PHE A 278 -14.85 -3.44 -3.22
C PHE A 278 -15.32 -2.76 -1.95
N THR A 279 -16.61 -2.48 -1.84
CA THR A 279 -17.27 -2.18 -0.57
C THR A 279 -18.37 -3.20 -0.40
N TYR A 280 -18.29 -3.98 0.68
CA TYR A 280 -19.36 -4.90 1.05
C TYR A 280 -20.35 -4.18 1.94
N GLU A 281 -21.62 -4.26 1.58
CA GLU A 281 -22.67 -3.55 2.28
C GLU A 281 -23.72 -4.53 2.80
N LEU A 282 -24.15 -4.31 4.04
CA LEU A 282 -25.35 -4.96 4.58
C LEU A 282 -26.47 -3.95 4.56
N VAL A 283 -27.62 -4.34 4.02
CA VAL A 283 -28.81 -3.52 3.94
C VAL A 283 -29.97 -4.18 4.70
N ASP A 284 -30.84 -3.35 5.26
CA ASP A 284 -32.10 -3.81 5.84
C ASP A 284 -33.13 -4.19 4.76
N ALA A 285 -34.32 -4.63 5.19
CA ALA A 285 -35.41 -5.00 4.28
C ALA A 285 -35.94 -3.83 3.43
N ALA A 286 -35.71 -2.59 3.85
CA ALA A 286 -36.06 -1.38 3.10
C ALA A 286 -34.93 -0.93 2.15
N GLY A 287 -33.78 -1.63 2.15
CA GLY A 287 -32.62 -1.29 1.34
C GLY A 287 -31.68 -0.24 1.96
N ASN A 288 -31.92 0.17 3.21
CA ASN A 288 -31.04 1.13 3.88
C ASN A 288 -29.74 0.45 4.30
N GLN A 289 -28.61 1.13 4.06
CA GLN A 289 -27.30 0.63 4.42
C GLN A 289 -27.12 0.62 5.95
N LEU A 290 -26.94 -0.57 6.51
CA LEU A 290 -26.60 -0.80 7.92
C LEU A 290 -25.09 -0.91 8.12
N TYR A 291 -24.36 -1.38 7.11
CA TYR A 291 -22.93 -1.60 7.16
C TYR A 291 -22.28 -1.31 5.80
N GLY A 292 -21.04 -0.83 5.82
CA GLY A 292 -20.19 -0.69 4.64
C GLY A 292 -18.73 -0.82 5.06
N GLU A 293 -18.01 -1.76 4.46
CA GLU A 293 -16.57 -1.90 4.70
C GLU A 293 -15.81 -2.01 3.38
N PRO A 294 -14.81 -1.14 3.16
CA PRO A 294 -13.95 -1.25 2.01
C PRO A 294 -13.03 -2.46 2.14
N HIS A 295 -12.91 -3.21 1.06
CA HIS A 295 -12.03 -4.38 0.93
C HIS A 295 -11.30 -4.32 -0.40
N PRO A 296 -9.96 -4.30 -0.37
CA PRO A 296 -9.20 -4.38 -1.59
C PRO A 296 -9.36 -5.77 -2.22
N PRO A 297 -9.63 -5.85 -3.54
CA PRO A 297 -9.70 -7.11 -4.27
C PRO A 297 -8.49 -8.01 -3.97
N LEU A 298 -8.72 -9.28 -3.67
CA LEU A 298 -7.69 -10.23 -3.22
C LEU A 298 -6.86 -9.73 -2.02
N LYS A 299 -7.47 -8.93 -1.13
CA LYS A 299 -6.76 -8.25 -0.03
C LYS A 299 -5.58 -7.39 -0.52
N GLY A 300 -5.66 -6.95 -1.78
CA GLY A 300 -4.62 -6.17 -2.44
C GLY A 300 -3.42 -6.96 -2.94
N MET A 301 -3.43 -8.29 -2.84
CA MET A 301 -2.28 -9.13 -3.18
C MET A 301 -1.98 -9.16 -4.67
N LEU A 302 -2.99 -8.97 -5.52
CA LEU A 302 -2.82 -8.91 -6.98
C LEU A 302 -3.82 -7.91 -7.56
N ASP A 303 -3.28 -6.87 -8.18
CA ASP A 303 -4.04 -5.86 -8.91
C ASP A 303 -4.90 -6.50 -10.01
N MET A 304 -6.15 -6.04 -10.12
CA MET A 304 -7.16 -6.54 -11.05
C MET A 304 -6.71 -6.51 -12.52
N ARG A 305 -5.82 -5.58 -12.89
CA ARG A 305 -5.23 -5.46 -14.22
C ARG A 305 -4.36 -6.65 -14.60
N PHE A 306 -3.84 -7.38 -13.62
CA PHE A 306 -3.01 -8.56 -13.83
C PHE A 306 -3.78 -9.87 -13.64
N TRP A 307 -5.08 -9.80 -13.36
CA TRP A 307 -5.91 -11.01 -13.27
C TRP A 307 -5.99 -11.67 -14.65
N PRO A 308 -5.71 -12.98 -14.77
CA PRO A 308 -5.72 -13.64 -16.06
C PRO A 308 -7.09 -13.54 -16.72
N LEU A 309 -7.12 -13.14 -18.00
CA LEU A 309 -8.35 -12.99 -18.78
C LEU A 309 -9.17 -14.28 -18.75
N ASN A 310 -10.47 -14.11 -18.53
CA ASN A 310 -11.45 -15.19 -18.55
C ASN A 310 -11.18 -16.35 -17.56
N ARG A 311 -10.35 -16.13 -16.54
CA ARG A 311 -10.16 -17.05 -15.41
C ARG A 311 -10.91 -16.54 -14.18
N TYR A 312 -11.41 -17.47 -13.37
CA TYR A 312 -12.01 -17.10 -12.09
C TYR A 312 -10.92 -16.78 -11.09
N VAL A 313 -11.08 -15.67 -10.39
CA VAL A 313 -10.28 -15.22 -9.26
C VAL A 313 -11.15 -15.28 -8.02
N THR A 314 -10.64 -15.96 -7.00
CA THR A 314 -11.37 -16.18 -5.76
C THR A 314 -10.95 -15.15 -4.74
N ASP A 315 -11.87 -14.31 -4.28
CA ASP A 315 -11.63 -13.37 -3.18
C ASP A 315 -12.50 -13.73 -1.98
N ALA A 316 -11.97 -13.61 -0.77
CA ALA A 316 -12.69 -13.97 0.43
C ALA A 316 -12.62 -12.84 1.46
N PHE A 317 -13.79 -12.49 1.98
CA PHE A 317 -13.93 -11.46 2.98
C PHE A 317 -14.71 -11.95 4.20
N MET A 318 -14.55 -11.19 5.27
CA MET A 318 -15.18 -11.46 6.54
C MET A 318 -15.72 -10.14 7.08
N ILE A 319 -17.01 -10.11 7.39
CA ILE A 319 -17.60 -8.97 8.10
C ILE A 319 -17.43 -9.26 9.59
N GLN A 320 -16.49 -8.53 10.22
CA GLN A 320 -16.17 -8.67 11.63
C GLN A 320 -17.12 -7.81 12.47
N LYS A 321 -17.73 -8.45 13.45
CA LYS A 321 -18.78 -7.89 14.31
C LYS A 321 -18.38 -6.55 14.97
N ARG A 322 -18.94 -5.41 14.55
CA ARG A 322 -18.83 -4.13 15.30
C ARG A 322 -20.13 -3.32 15.25
N ARG A 323 -20.88 -3.33 16.37
CA ARG A 323 -21.95 -2.39 16.81
C ARG A 323 -23.13 -2.02 15.88
N ALA A 324 -23.04 -2.17 14.56
CA ALA A 324 -24.03 -1.71 13.57
C ALA A 324 -25.16 -2.72 13.31
N LEU A 325 -24.87 -4.01 13.34
CA LEU A 325 -25.88 -5.07 13.30
C LEU A 325 -26.54 -5.22 14.68
N ARG A 326 -27.49 -4.34 14.99
CA ARG A 326 -28.37 -4.45 16.18
C ARG A 326 -29.73 -5.08 15.86
N GLN A 327 -29.99 -5.34 14.58
CA GLN A 327 -31.27 -5.81 14.09
C GLN A 327 -31.18 -7.30 13.73
N TYR A 328 -32.06 -8.10 14.32
CA TYR A 328 -32.26 -9.49 13.94
C TYR A 328 -33.21 -9.56 12.74
N GLY A 329 -33.03 -10.54 11.87
CA GLY A 329 -33.87 -10.73 10.70
C GLY A 329 -33.06 -10.91 9.42
N GLU A 330 -33.74 -10.70 8.30
CA GLU A 330 -33.15 -10.78 6.97
C GLU A 330 -32.41 -9.50 6.61
N HIS A 331 -31.24 -9.66 6.01
CA HIS A 331 -30.38 -8.57 5.53
C HIS A 331 -29.91 -8.90 4.12
N GLY A 332 -29.98 -7.92 3.23
CA GLY A 332 -29.37 -8.02 1.91
C GLY A 332 -27.86 -7.83 2.01
N LEU A 333 -27.10 -8.66 1.31
CA LEU A 333 -25.66 -8.47 1.13
C LEU A 333 -25.42 -7.91 -0.28
N ARG A 334 -24.66 -6.82 -0.37
CA ARG A 334 -24.39 -6.11 -1.62
C ARG A 334 -22.90 -5.90 -1.81
N LEU A 335 -22.49 -5.83 -3.07
CA LEU A 335 -21.14 -5.49 -3.50
C LEU A 335 -21.16 -4.24 -4.35
N ARG A 336 -20.50 -3.19 -3.87
CA ARG A 336 -20.18 -2.01 -4.67
C ARG A 336 -18.73 -2.10 -5.13
N LEU A 337 -18.49 -1.81 -6.40
CA LEU A 337 -17.14 -1.58 -6.94
C LEU A 337 -16.96 -0.07 -7.11
N SER A 338 -15.79 0.43 -6.76
CA SER A 338 -15.41 1.81 -7.03
C SER A 338 -13.96 1.83 -7.49
N CYS A 339 -13.65 2.62 -8.51
CA CYS A 339 -12.28 2.79 -8.98
C CYS A 339 -11.95 4.28 -9.00
N ASP A 340 -10.78 4.66 -8.48
CA ASP A 340 -10.36 6.06 -8.30
C ASP A 340 -11.45 6.89 -7.58
N ASP A 341 -11.98 6.32 -6.49
CA ASP A 341 -13.10 6.84 -5.68
C ASP A 341 -14.43 7.07 -6.42
N ARG A 342 -14.54 6.64 -7.68
CA ARG A 342 -15.78 6.73 -8.46
C ARG A 342 -16.51 5.39 -8.48
N PRO A 343 -17.82 5.33 -8.18
CA PRO A 343 -18.59 4.10 -8.30
C PRO A 343 -18.54 3.55 -9.74
N VAL A 344 -18.26 2.26 -9.87
CA VAL A 344 -18.40 1.53 -11.12
C VAL A 344 -19.72 0.77 -11.05
N PRO A 345 -20.75 1.16 -11.83
CA PRO A 345 -22.04 0.49 -11.77
C PRO A 345 -21.92 -0.92 -12.33
N ALA A 346 -22.65 -1.85 -11.71
CA ALA A 346 -23.03 -3.08 -12.37
C ALA A 346 -24.09 -2.74 -13.44
N ILE A 347 -23.87 -3.24 -14.65
CA ILE A 347 -24.64 -2.90 -15.86
C ILE A 347 -25.46 -4.06 -16.42
N SER A 348 -25.23 -5.29 -15.95
CA SER A 348 -26.11 -6.43 -16.23
C SER A 348 -26.06 -7.48 -15.12
N GLY A 349 -27.16 -8.25 -14.98
CA GLY A 349 -27.25 -9.37 -14.06
C GLY A 349 -27.99 -9.07 -12.76
N ALA A 350 -27.60 -9.72 -11.66
CA ALA A 350 -28.22 -9.53 -10.33
C ALA A 350 -27.75 -8.19 -9.71
N ILE A 351 -28.56 -7.14 -9.89
CA ILE A 351 -28.21 -5.75 -9.55
C ILE A 351 -29.35 -5.09 -8.78
N ASP A 352 -29.02 -4.26 -7.79
CA ASP A 352 -30.00 -3.46 -7.05
C ASP A 352 -30.33 -2.12 -7.75
N ALA A 353 -31.27 -1.36 -7.17
CA ALA A 353 -31.71 -0.07 -7.72
C ALA A 353 -30.60 0.99 -7.84
N ASN A 354 -29.46 0.81 -7.15
CA ASN A 354 -28.32 1.72 -7.14
C ASN A 354 -27.15 1.21 -8.00
N GLY A 355 -27.37 0.17 -8.82
CA GLY A 355 -26.31 -0.38 -9.67
C GLY A 355 -25.28 -1.22 -8.91
N ARG A 356 -25.60 -1.73 -7.71
CA ARG A 356 -24.69 -2.59 -6.92
C ARG A 356 -25.03 -4.06 -7.14
N ALA A 357 -24.03 -4.93 -7.11
CA ALA A 357 -24.27 -6.36 -7.30
C ALA A 357 -24.95 -6.98 -6.06
N ASP A 358 -26.00 -7.77 -6.29
CA ASP A 358 -26.74 -8.49 -5.26
C ASP A 358 -26.04 -9.82 -4.94
N LEU A 359 -25.48 -9.96 -3.73
CA LEU A 359 -24.81 -11.17 -3.28
C LEU A 359 -25.76 -12.17 -2.60
N GLY A 360 -27.04 -11.83 -2.46
CA GLY A 360 -28.07 -12.61 -1.80
C GLY A 360 -28.41 -12.15 -0.38
N THR A 361 -29.39 -12.84 0.21
CA THR A 361 -29.92 -12.55 1.55
C THR A 361 -29.30 -13.48 2.60
N ILE A 362 -28.98 -12.90 3.76
CA ILE A 362 -28.58 -13.59 4.98
C ILE A 362 -29.58 -13.33 6.12
N VAL A 363 -29.65 -14.24 7.08
CA VAL A 363 -30.50 -14.13 8.28
C VAL A 363 -29.59 -14.00 9.50
N VAL A 364 -29.73 -12.91 10.25
CA VAL A 364 -29.02 -12.70 11.52
C VAL A 364 -29.98 -12.98 12.67
N GLN A 365 -29.61 -13.92 13.56
CA GLN A 365 -30.43 -14.35 14.69
C GLN A 365 -29.72 -14.13 16.03
N LYS A 366 -30.51 -14.07 17.10
CA LYS A 366 -29.99 -13.97 18.47
C LYS A 366 -29.08 -15.15 18.79
N ALA A 367 -28.04 -14.88 19.57
CA ALA A 367 -27.15 -15.93 20.04
C ALA A 367 -27.92 -16.95 20.88
N ARG A 368 -27.78 -18.24 20.54
CA ARG A 368 -28.31 -19.31 21.40
C ARG A 368 -27.54 -19.28 22.72
N ARG A 369 -28.23 -19.07 23.85
CA ARG A 369 -27.65 -19.28 25.20
C ARG A 369 -27.22 -20.75 25.30
N LYS A 370 -25.93 -21.02 25.54
CA LYS A 370 -25.45 -22.37 25.84
C LYS A 370 -25.73 -22.69 27.32
N LYS A 371 -26.16 -23.93 27.59
CA LYS A 371 -26.08 -24.57 28.92
C LYS A 371 -24.60 -24.74 29.28
N GLU A 372 -24.25 -24.57 30.56
CA GLU A 372 -22.90 -24.38 31.10
C GLU A 372 -21.91 -25.55 30.99
N ASN A 373 -22.27 -26.73 30.46
CA ASN A 373 -21.36 -27.87 30.44
C ASN A 373 -20.87 -28.22 29.03
N GLY A 374 -19.60 -27.91 28.74
CA GLY A 374 -18.87 -28.46 27.59
C GLY A 374 -17.80 -27.52 27.02
N SER A 375 -16.53 -27.87 27.26
CA SER A 375 -15.30 -27.24 26.77
C SER A 375 -15.37 -26.71 25.32
N ASN A 376 -15.01 -25.43 25.14
CA ASN A 376 -15.03 -24.74 23.85
C ASN A 376 -13.75 -25.01 23.02
N GLY A 377 -13.89 -25.71 21.89
CA GLY A 377 -13.01 -25.50 20.74
C GLY A 377 -13.53 -24.33 19.88
N PRO A 378 -12.67 -23.64 19.10
CA PRO A 378 -13.12 -22.68 18.10
C PRO A 378 -14.08 -23.35 17.11
N THR A 379 -15.10 -22.62 16.65
CA THR A 379 -16.01 -23.13 15.61
C THR A 379 -15.21 -23.37 14.33
N PRO A 380 -15.39 -24.53 13.67
CA PRO A 380 -14.65 -24.82 12.44
C PRO A 380 -14.89 -23.70 11.44
N LEU A 381 -13.80 -23.13 10.97
CA LEU A 381 -13.80 -22.22 9.83
C LEU A 381 -14.39 -22.96 8.62
N PRO A 382 -14.98 -22.24 7.65
CA PRO A 382 -15.28 -22.85 6.35
C PRO A 382 -14.05 -23.64 5.87
N PRO A 383 -14.21 -24.82 5.22
CA PRO A 383 -13.10 -25.73 4.85
C PRO A 383 -11.97 -25.08 4.04
N TRP A 384 -12.23 -23.88 3.55
CA TRP A 384 -11.46 -23.14 2.62
C TRP A 384 -10.82 -21.87 3.20
N ILE A 385 -11.09 -21.57 4.48
CA ILE A 385 -10.30 -20.64 5.28
C ILE A 385 -9.30 -21.51 6.05
N LYS A 386 -8.03 -21.47 5.66
CA LYS A 386 -6.96 -22.04 6.48
C LYS A 386 -6.92 -21.27 7.80
N ALA A 387 -6.99 -21.98 8.93
CA ALA A 387 -6.68 -21.35 10.21
C ALA A 387 -5.27 -20.73 10.09
N PRO A 388 -5.01 -19.54 10.65
CA PRO A 388 -3.64 -19.07 10.77
C PRO A 388 -2.82 -20.17 11.46
N PRO A 389 -1.58 -20.43 11.01
CA PRO A 389 -0.76 -21.46 11.64
C PRO A 389 -0.69 -21.19 13.14
N SER A 390 -0.91 -22.25 13.93
CA SER A 390 -0.78 -22.21 15.38
C SER A 390 0.58 -21.59 15.73
N PRO A 391 0.65 -20.67 16.71
CA PRO A 391 1.94 -20.19 17.18
C PRO A 391 2.69 -21.38 17.78
N GLN A 392 3.73 -21.84 17.08
CA GLN A 392 4.83 -22.60 17.66
C GLN A 392 5.82 -21.61 18.27
#